data_AF-A0A3D0ZGH2-F1
#
_entry.id   AF-A0A3D0ZGH2-F1
#
_cell.length_a   1.000
_cell.length_b   1.000
_cell.length_c   1.000
_cell.angle_alpha   90.00
_cell.angle_beta   90.00
_cell.angle_gamma   90.00
#
_symmetry.space_group_name_H-M   'P 1'
#
loop_
_entity.id
_entity.type
_entity.pdbx_description
1 polymer ?
#
loop_
_entity_poly.entity_id
_entity_poly.type
_entity_poly.pdbx_seq_one_letter_code
_entity_poly.pdbx_strand_id
1 'polypeptide(L)'
;MNTSAYGAEATAEAISAAAVARLEDVRLDWRHKAVPATAHGASHREFLAAGPTLADFQTPLLTLDARALSANADRLASWCKEHGVLLAPHGKTTMAPQLWAEQLNRGAWGITLANFAQLRVARGFGVRRLQLANSLTDPHAIEWVANTASADAPILSWVDSLDTVEVINRTLETAGSGAVL
;
A
#
# COMPACT_ATOMS: atom_id res chain seq x y z
N MET A 1 -31.99 -1.71 -21.71
CA MET A 1 -32.04 -1.43 -20.25
C MET A 1 -31.45 -2.63 -19.55
N ASN A 2 -30.18 -2.56 -19.14
CA ASN A 2 -29.54 -3.62 -18.37
C ASN A 2 -29.22 -3.05 -17.00
N THR A 3 -30.00 -3.47 -16.01
CA THR A 3 -29.98 -3.01 -14.63
C THR A 3 -28.88 -3.70 -13.84
N SER A 4 -28.02 -2.87 -13.24
CA SER A 4 -27.40 -3.02 -11.92
C SER A 4 -27.04 -4.44 -11.45
N ALA A 5 -25.74 -4.76 -11.49
CA ALA A 5 -25.11 -5.82 -10.71
C ALA A 5 -23.95 -5.28 -9.84
N TYR A 6 -23.99 -4.00 -9.44
CA TYR A 6 -23.19 -3.52 -8.31
C TYR A 6 -24.04 -3.65 -7.05
N GLY A 7 -24.27 -4.89 -6.65
CA GLY A 7 -24.80 -5.20 -5.34
C GLY A 7 -23.85 -4.66 -4.27
N ALA A 8 -24.43 -4.02 -3.25
CA ALA A 8 -23.73 -3.57 -2.07
C ALA A 8 -23.18 -4.79 -1.30
N GLU A 9 -22.01 -5.27 -1.70
CA GLU A 9 -21.19 -6.14 -0.86
C GLU A 9 -20.73 -5.30 0.33
N ALA A 10 -20.87 -5.85 1.54
CA ALA A 10 -20.24 -5.32 2.73
C ALA A 10 -18.77 -5.04 2.39
N THR A 11 -18.39 -3.76 2.35
CA THR A 11 -17.11 -3.34 1.78
C THR A 11 -15.99 -3.86 2.67
N ALA A 12 -15.40 -4.99 2.28
CA ALA A 12 -14.19 -5.50 2.91
C ALA A 12 -13.14 -4.38 2.93
N GLU A 13 -12.41 -4.31 4.04
CA GLU A 13 -11.45 -3.24 4.30
C GLU A 13 -10.43 -3.11 3.16
N ALA A 14 -10.21 -1.90 2.65
CA ALA A 14 -9.30 -1.67 1.52
C ALA A 14 -7.81 -1.85 1.92
N ILE A 15 -7.51 -1.70 3.21
CA ILE A 15 -6.23 -1.91 3.89
C ILE A 15 -6.56 -2.26 5.35
N SER A 16 -5.76 -3.08 6.03
CA SER A 16 -6.06 -3.48 7.41
C SER A 16 -5.78 -2.36 8.42
N ALA A 17 -6.80 -1.77 9.04
CA ALA A 17 -6.64 -0.76 10.10
C ALA A 17 -5.87 -1.35 11.28
N ALA A 18 -6.10 -2.62 11.62
CA ALA A 18 -5.32 -3.30 12.66
C ALA A 18 -3.84 -3.38 12.30
N ALA A 19 -3.48 -3.66 11.03
CA ALA A 19 -2.09 -3.67 10.60
C ALA A 19 -1.46 -2.28 10.63
N VAL A 20 -2.20 -1.25 10.22
CA VAL A 20 -1.75 0.14 10.27
C VAL A 20 -1.57 0.60 11.73
N ALA A 21 -2.51 0.29 12.63
CA ALA A 21 -2.44 0.66 14.03
C ALA A 21 -1.24 0.05 14.77
N ARG A 22 -0.80 -1.16 14.39
CA ARG A 22 0.43 -1.78 14.95
C ARG A 22 1.71 -0.97 14.69
N LEU A 23 1.70 -0.02 13.74
CA LEU A 23 2.84 0.89 13.54
C LEU A 23 3.08 1.81 14.75
N GLU A 24 2.08 2.01 15.61
CA GLU A 24 2.23 2.76 16.85
C GLU A 24 3.05 2.00 17.91
N ASP A 25 3.16 0.67 17.78
CA ASP A 25 3.91 -0.18 18.71
C ASP A 25 5.39 -0.31 18.33
N VAL A 26 5.80 0.29 17.19
CA VAL A 26 7.20 0.31 16.77
C VAL A 26 8.03 1.07 17.80
N ARG A 27 9.11 0.43 18.25
CA ARG A 27 10.06 1.03 19.21
C ARG A 27 11.05 1.92 18.51
N LEU A 28 11.18 3.13 19.04
CA LEU A 28 12.17 4.12 18.68
C LEU A 28 13.55 3.67 19.17
N ASP A 29 14.51 3.62 18.25
CA ASP A 29 15.88 3.19 18.52
C ASP A 29 16.86 3.77 17.49
N TRP A 30 18.11 3.27 17.49
CA TRP A 30 19.19 3.73 16.62
C TRP A 30 18.90 3.63 15.11
N ARG A 31 17.88 2.87 14.69
CA ARG A 31 17.44 2.79 13.29
C ARG A 31 16.62 4.02 12.86
N HIS A 32 16.14 4.79 13.83
CA HIS A 32 15.34 5.98 13.61
C HIS A 32 16.22 7.22 13.72
N LYS A 33 16.34 7.95 12.62
CA LYS A 33 17.05 9.23 12.58
C LYS A 33 16.21 10.32 13.27
N ALA A 34 16.87 11.35 13.79
CA ALA A 34 16.27 12.59 14.32
C ALA A 34 15.48 12.44 15.63
N VAL A 35 15.29 11.23 16.13
CA VAL A 35 14.57 10.95 17.38
C VAL A 35 15.49 11.24 18.58
N PRO A 36 15.02 11.95 19.63
CA PRO A 36 15.83 12.24 20.80
C PRO A 36 16.24 10.95 21.54
N ALA A 37 17.46 10.94 22.08
CA ALA A 37 18.00 9.77 22.81
C ALA A 37 17.15 9.39 24.03
N THR A 38 16.44 10.35 24.63
CA THR A 38 15.49 10.12 25.74
C THR A 38 14.28 9.29 25.33
N ALA A 39 13.97 9.19 24.04
CA ALA A 39 12.89 8.35 23.52
C ALA A 39 13.36 6.93 23.17
N HIS A 40 14.65 6.58 23.39
CA HIS A 40 15.16 5.25 23.09
C HIS A 40 14.39 4.17 23.86
N GLY A 41 13.90 3.17 23.13
CA GLY A 41 13.12 2.07 23.67
C GLY A 41 11.62 2.37 23.80
N ALA A 42 11.18 3.64 23.75
CA ALA A 42 9.75 3.96 23.76
C ALA A 42 9.09 3.55 22.44
N SER A 43 7.84 3.12 22.50
CA SER A 43 6.99 2.97 21.31
C SER A 43 6.61 4.34 20.73
N HIS A 44 6.24 4.39 19.45
CA HIS A 44 5.64 5.59 18.86
C HIS A 44 4.46 6.09 19.68
N ARG A 45 3.60 5.19 20.18
CA ARG A 45 2.45 5.55 21.03
C ARG A 45 2.88 6.27 22.31
N GLU A 46 3.81 5.69 23.06
CA GLU A 46 4.31 6.28 24.31
C GLU A 46 4.97 7.64 24.06
N PHE A 47 5.79 7.70 23.00
CA PHE A 47 6.47 8.94 22.63
C PHE A 47 5.49 10.05 22.24
N LEU A 48 4.46 9.75 21.44
CA LEU A 48 3.44 10.73 21.05
C LEU A 48 2.55 11.14 22.23
N ALA A 49 2.25 10.24 23.17
CA ALA A 49 1.49 10.55 24.38
C ALA A 49 2.20 11.55 25.31
N ALA A 50 3.53 11.62 25.25
CA ALA A 50 4.32 12.62 25.98
C ALA A 50 4.22 14.04 25.38
N GLY A 51 3.57 14.20 24.21
CA GLY A 51 3.35 15.50 23.56
C GLY A 51 4.64 16.18 23.05
N PRO A 52 5.49 15.48 22.26
CA PRO A 52 6.73 16.04 21.77
C PRO A 52 6.46 17.20 20.81
N THR A 53 7.36 18.18 20.83
CA THR A 53 7.37 19.33 19.93
C THR A 53 8.49 19.17 18.90
N LEU A 54 8.44 19.97 17.82
CA LEU A 54 9.51 19.94 16.81
C LEU A 54 10.90 20.29 17.37
N ALA A 55 10.95 21.06 18.47
CA ALA A 55 12.21 21.42 19.12
C ALA A 55 12.91 20.23 19.80
N ASP A 56 12.18 19.14 20.06
CA ASP A 56 12.72 17.94 20.71
C ASP A 56 13.47 17.02 19.72
N PHE A 57 13.37 17.28 18.41
CA PHE A 57 14.00 16.46 17.38
C PHE A 57 15.30 17.06 16.85
N GLN A 58 16.22 16.18 16.45
CA GLN A 58 17.46 16.59 15.81
C GLN A 58 17.28 16.83 14.31
N THR A 59 17.99 17.80 13.74
CA THR A 59 18.02 18.01 12.28
C THR A 59 19.09 17.15 11.60
N PRO A 60 18.91 16.76 10.32
CA PRO A 60 17.78 17.08 9.46
C PRO A 60 16.58 16.17 9.72
N LEU A 61 15.39 16.79 9.69
CA LEU A 61 14.10 16.17 9.94
C LEU A 61 13.17 16.40 8.74
N LEU A 62 12.47 15.36 8.30
CA LEU A 62 11.36 15.47 7.36
C LEU A 62 10.08 15.65 8.16
N THR A 63 9.41 16.78 7.97
CA THR A 63 8.09 17.05 8.56
C THR A 63 7.02 17.05 7.47
N LEU A 64 5.82 16.62 7.84
CA LEU A 64 4.64 16.67 7.00
C LEU A 64 3.55 17.47 7.73
N ASP A 65 2.90 18.39 7.03
CA ASP A 65 1.75 19.11 7.55
C ASP A 65 0.49 18.26 7.37
N ALA A 66 -0.10 17.82 8.49
CA ALA A 66 -1.28 16.95 8.48
C ALA A 66 -2.51 17.61 7.81
N ARG A 67 -2.69 18.93 7.95
CA ARG A 67 -3.82 19.66 7.34
C ARG A 67 -3.63 19.73 5.83
N ALA A 68 -2.41 20.05 5.38
CA ALA A 68 -2.10 20.08 3.96
C ALA A 68 -2.25 18.69 3.31
N LEU A 69 -1.79 17.63 4.00
CA LEU A 69 -1.96 16.25 3.53
C LEU A 69 -3.44 15.88 3.36
N SER A 70 -4.29 16.13 4.35
CA SER A 70 -5.72 15.84 4.25
C SER A 70 -6.36 16.64 3.11
N ALA A 71 -6.13 17.95 3.06
CA ALA A 71 -6.73 18.82 2.04
C ALA A 71 -6.32 18.41 0.61
N ASN A 72 -5.07 18.01 0.41
CA ASN A 72 -4.59 17.51 -0.87
C ASN A 72 -5.26 16.19 -1.26
N ALA A 73 -5.39 15.26 -0.32
CA ALA A 73 -6.07 13.99 -0.54
C ALA A 73 -7.57 14.18 -0.86
N ASP A 74 -8.25 15.04 -0.10
CA ASP A 74 -9.67 15.39 -0.30
C ASP A 74 -9.91 16.01 -1.68
N ARG A 75 -9.01 16.93 -2.10
CA ARG A 75 -9.07 17.58 -3.41
C ARG A 75 -8.95 16.57 -4.55
N LEU A 76 -7.97 15.67 -4.50
CA LEU A 76 -7.77 14.69 -5.56
C LEU A 76 -8.92 13.67 -5.60
N ALA A 77 -9.39 13.21 -4.44
CA ALA A 77 -10.54 12.30 -4.37
C ALA A 77 -11.82 12.92 -4.95
N SER A 78 -12.09 14.19 -4.61
CA SER A 78 -13.24 14.94 -5.14
C SER A 78 -13.14 15.10 -6.66
N TRP A 79 -11.96 15.46 -7.17
CA TRP A 79 -11.71 15.58 -8.60
C TRP A 79 -11.95 14.26 -9.33
N CYS A 80 -11.44 13.13 -8.80
CA CYS A 80 -11.67 11.81 -9.39
C CYS A 80 -13.15 11.44 -9.44
N LYS A 81 -13.89 11.72 -8.35
CA LYS A 81 -15.33 11.49 -8.26
C LYS A 81 -16.12 12.32 -9.29
N GLU A 82 -15.80 13.60 -9.41
CA GLU A 82 -16.43 14.52 -10.38
C GLU A 82 -16.25 14.05 -11.83
N HIS A 83 -15.09 13.46 -12.15
CA HIS A 83 -14.75 13.02 -13.50
C HIS A 83 -15.05 11.53 -13.76
N GLY A 84 -15.56 10.80 -12.77
CA GLY A 84 -15.89 9.39 -12.91
C GLY A 84 -14.68 8.48 -13.14
N VAL A 85 -13.49 8.87 -12.65
CA VAL A 85 -12.25 8.08 -12.81
C VAL A 85 -11.85 7.40 -11.51
N LEU A 86 -11.29 6.19 -11.63
CA LEU A 86 -10.70 5.47 -10.50
C LEU A 86 -9.24 5.90 -10.31
N LEU A 87 -8.81 6.01 -9.06
CA LEU A 87 -7.43 6.37 -8.72
C LEU A 87 -6.70 5.20 -8.05
N ALA A 88 -5.52 4.87 -8.56
CA ALA A 88 -4.57 3.98 -7.89
C ALA A 88 -3.25 4.74 -7.63
N PRO A 89 -3.14 5.50 -6.53
CA PRO A 89 -1.97 6.35 -6.29
C PRO A 89 -0.69 5.53 -6.18
N HIS A 90 0.42 6.12 -6.61
CA HIS A 90 1.70 5.42 -6.65
C HIS A 90 2.37 5.43 -5.27
N GLY A 91 2.32 4.30 -4.57
CA GLY A 91 2.84 4.15 -3.21
C GLY A 91 4.37 4.09 -3.10
N LYS A 92 5.09 3.89 -4.21
CA LYS A 92 6.57 3.73 -4.22
C LYS A 92 7.32 4.92 -3.64
N THR A 93 6.74 6.11 -3.73
CA THR A 93 7.40 7.37 -3.34
C THR A 93 7.39 7.56 -1.84
N THR A 94 6.30 7.16 -1.16
CA THR A 94 6.15 7.33 0.28
C THR A 94 6.52 6.06 1.04
N MET A 95 6.19 4.88 0.51
CA MET A 95 6.29 3.61 1.22
C MET A 95 5.71 3.66 2.64
N ALA A 96 4.65 4.46 2.82
CA ALA A 96 4.02 4.76 4.11
C ALA A 96 2.57 4.26 4.11
N PRO A 97 2.30 3.08 4.70
CA PRO A 97 0.96 2.50 4.75
C PRO A 97 -0.09 3.39 5.40
N GLN A 98 0.29 4.26 6.36
CA GLN A 98 -0.64 5.24 6.92
C GLN A 98 -1.16 6.21 5.85
N LEU A 99 -0.29 6.69 4.95
CA LEU A 99 -0.69 7.59 3.88
C LEU A 99 -1.53 6.87 2.81
N TRP A 100 -1.24 5.59 2.55
CA TRP A 100 -2.07 4.78 1.68
C TRP A 100 -3.48 4.57 2.25
N ALA A 101 -3.59 4.36 3.57
CA ALA A 101 -4.88 4.24 4.24
C ALA A 101 -5.72 5.52 4.10
N GLU A 102 -5.13 6.70 4.28
CA GLU A 102 -5.82 7.98 4.06
C GLU A 102 -6.37 8.12 2.64
N GLN A 103 -5.63 7.66 1.63
CA GLN A 103 -6.07 7.69 0.23
C GLN A 103 -7.17 6.67 -0.07
N LEU A 104 -7.03 5.44 0.44
CA LEU A 104 -8.00 4.36 0.27
C LEU A 104 -9.34 4.69 0.96
N ASN A 105 -9.29 5.29 2.16
CA ASN A 105 -10.48 5.75 2.88
C ASN A 105 -11.25 6.86 2.15
N ARG A 106 -10.58 7.57 1.23
CA ARG A 106 -11.19 8.59 0.36
C ARG A 106 -11.62 8.05 -1.01
N GLY A 107 -11.58 6.74 -1.19
CA GLY A 107 -12.11 6.07 -2.39
C GLY A 107 -11.07 5.78 -3.47
N ALA A 108 -9.77 5.82 -3.17
CA ALA A 108 -8.79 5.23 -4.08
C ALA A 108 -9.12 3.74 -4.30
N TRP A 109 -9.03 3.27 -5.55
CA TRP A 109 -9.40 1.92 -5.95
C TRP A 109 -8.42 0.85 -5.45
N GLY A 110 -7.14 1.20 -5.36
CA GLY A 110 -6.03 0.33 -4.96
C GLY A 110 -4.73 1.13 -4.84
N ILE A 111 -3.57 0.47 -4.70
CA ILE A 111 -2.26 1.13 -4.63
C ILE A 111 -1.36 0.64 -5.76
N THR A 112 -0.70 1.58 -6.44
CA THR A 112 0.27 1.27 -7.51
C THR A 112 1.69 1.20 -6.95
N LEU A 113 2.43 0.13 -7.24
CA LEU A 113 3.81 -0.14 -6.79
C LEU A 113 4.67 -0.53 -7.99
N ALA A 114 5.99 -0.56 -7.79
CA ALA A 114 6.95 -0.74 -8.90
C ALA A 114 7.75 -2.05 -8.84
N ASN A 115 7.76 -2.75 -7.71
CA ASN A 115 8.50 -4.01 -7.58
C ASN A 115 7.90 -4.96 -6.54
N PHE A 116 8.41 -6.18 -6.51
CA PHE A 116 7.96 -7.26 -5.63
C PHE A 116 8.12 -6.94 -4.13
N ALA A 117 9.22 -6.34 -3.71
CA ALA A 117 9.43 -6.00 -2.30
C ALA A 117 8.35 -5.03 -1.80
N GLN A 118 7.96 -4.06 -2.63
CA GLN A 118 6.88 -3.13 -2.33
C GLN A 118 5.52 -3.83 -2.27
N LEU A 119 5.23 -4.73 -3.23
CA LEU A 119 4.00 -5.55 -3.21
C LEU A 119 3.85 -6.34 -1.90
N ARG A 120 4.94 -6.95 -1.42
CA ARG A 120 4.94 -7.68 -0.15
C ARG A 120 4.61 -6.78 1.04
N VAL A 121 5.15 -5.56 1.08
CA VAL A 121 4.80 -4.58 2.12
C VAL A 121 3.30 -4.27 2.05
N ALA A 122 2.79 -3.87 0.88
CA ALA A 122 1.38 -3.50 0.76
C ALA A 122 0.43 -4.64 1.11
N ARG A 123 0.74 -5.88 0.69
CA ARG A 123 -0.05 -7.05 1.09
C ARG A 123 0.07 -7.37 2.59
N GLY A 124 1.24 -7.19 3.19
CA GLY A 124 1.42 -7.35 4.64
C GLY A 124 0.58 -6.37 5.48
N PHE A 125 0.25 -5.21 4.91
CA PHE A 125 -0.71 -4.26 5.49
C PHE A 125 -2.17 -4.52 5.07
N GLY A 126 -2.43 -5.60 4.33
CA GLY A 126 -3.77 -5.97 3.89
C GLY A 126 -4.34 -5.10 2.78
N VAL A 127 -3.51 -4.36 2.03
CA VAL A 127 -4.00 -3.60 0.87
C VAL A 127 -4.66 -4.57 -0.10
N ARG A 128 -5.95 -4.37 -0.39
CA ARG A 128 -6.77 -5.35 -1.11
C ARG A 128 -6.43 -5.41 -2.60
N ARG A 129 -6.44 -4.27 -3.28
CA ARG A 129 -6.16 -4.15 -4.72
C ARG A 129 -4.79 -3.54 -4.97
N LEU A 130 -3.96 -4.23 -5.74
CA LEU A 130 -2.61 -3.80 -6.06
C LEU A 130 -2.42 -3.72 -7.57
N GLN A 131 -1.73 -2.67 -8.01
CA GLN A 131 -1.24 -2.56 -9.37
C GLN A 131 0.29 -2.52 -9.34
N LEU A 132 0.93 -3.55 -9.88
CA LEU A 132 2.34 -3.50 -10.22
C LEU A 132 2.47 -2.76 -11.55
N ALA A 133 2.93 -1.51 -11.51
CA ALA A 133 3.30 -0.74 -12.69
C ALA A 133 4.68 -1.17 -13.21
N ASN A 134 4.84 -2.48 -13.39
CA ASN A 134 6.03 -3.18 -13.89
C ASN A 134 5.62 -4.62 -14.29
N SER A 135 6.52 -5.37 -14.91
CA SER A 135 6.30 -6.76 -15.33
C SER A 135 6.78 -7.76 -14.27
N LEU A 136 6.03 -8.85 -14.06
CA LEU A 136 6.45 -9.98 -13.23
C LEU A 136 7.36 -10.91 -14.04
N THR A 137 8.66 -10.89 -13.74
CA THR A 137 9.67 -11.69 -14.47
C THR A 137 10.48 -12.62 -13.57
N ASP A 138 10.39 -12.45 -12.25
CA ASP A 138 11.05 -13.32 -11.26
C ASP A 138 10.13 -14.51 -10.90
N PRO A 139 10.56 -15.77 -11.10
CA PRO A 139 9.75 -16.95 -10.79
C PRO A 139 9.22 -16.97 -9.35
N HIS A 140 10.03 -16.56 -8.37
CA HIS A 140 9.59 -16.55 -6.97
C HIS A 140 8.53 -15.47 -6.70
N ALA A 141 8.65 -14.30 -7.33
CA ALA A 141 7.60 -13.29 -7.30
C ALA A 141 6.31 -13.76 -7.97
N ILE A 142 6.41 -14.46 -9.10
CA ILE A 142 5.27 -15.03 -9.83
C ILE A 142 4.53 -16.05 -8.95
N GLU A 143 5.25 -17.02 -8.38
CA GLU A 143 4.67 -18.01 -7.45
C GLU A 143 4.00 -17.34 -6.24
N TRP A 144 4.64 -16.32 -5.68
CA TRP A 144 4.06 -15.59 -4.56
C TRP A 144 2.76 -14.87 -4.96
N VAL A 145 2.74 -14.21 -6.12
CA VAL A 145 1.54 -13.53 -6.63
C VAL A 145 0.43 -14.54 -6.88
N ALA A 146 0.74 -15.69 -7.51
CA ALA A 146 -0.22 -16.77 -7.77
C ALA A 146 -0.91 -17.27 -6.49
N ASN A 147 -0.17 -17.36 -5.38
CA ASN A 147 -0.68 -17.83 -4.09
C ASN A 147 -1.37 -16.73 -3.26
N THR A 148 -1.16 -15.46 -3.62
CA THR A 148 -1.60 -14.31 -2.82
C THR A 148 -2.77 -13.57 -3.45
N ALA A 149 -2.83 -13.50 -4.78
CA ALA A 149 -3.90 -12.83 -5.50
C ALA A 149 -5.18 -13.66 -5.46
N SER A 150 -6.32 -12.97 -5.41
CA SER A 150 -7.64 -13.58 -5.50
C SER A 150 -8.59 -12.65 -6.27
N ALA A 151 -9.78 -13.13 -6.61
CA ALA A 151 -10.81 -12.31 -7.25
C ALA A 151 -11.16 -11.05 -6.41
N ASP A 152 -11.19 -11.20 -5.09
CA ASP A 152 -11.50 -10.10 -4.16
C ASP A 152 -10.31 -9.18 -3.91
N ALA A 153 -9.08 -9.69 -4.06
CA ALA A 153 -7.85 -9.01 -3.74
C ALA A 153 -6.82 -9.08 -4.89
N PRO A 154 -7.17 -8.58 -6.09
CA PRO A 154 -6.36 -8.77 -7.29
C PRO A 154 -5.01 -8.05 -7.19
N ILE A 155 -4.03 -8.65 -7.85
CA ILE A 155 -2.74 -8.02 -8.16
C ILE A 155 -2.67 -7.94 -9.69
N LEU A 156 -2.71 -6.73 -10.22
CA LEU A 156 -2.56 -6.49 -11.66
C LEU A 156 -1.09 -6.22 -11.98
N SER A 157 -0.55 -6.85 -13.02
CA SER A 157 0.79 -6.59 -13.55
C SER A 157 0.70 -6.15 -15.01
N TRP A 158 1.73 -5.44 -15.49
CA TRP A 158 1.89 -5.23 -16.93
C TRP A 158 2.63 -6.39 -17.57
N VAL A 159 2.40 -6.55 -18.87
CA VAL A 159 3.11 -7.47 -19.75
C VAL A 159 3.28 -6.77 -21.09
N ASP A 160 4.52 -6.68 -21.57
CA ASP A 160 4.91 -5.99 -22.79
C ASP A 160 5.74 -6.85 -23.75
N SER A 161 5.96 -8.13 -23.40
CA SER A 161 6.74 -9.08 -24.20
C SER A 161 6.19 -10.50 -24.08
N LEU A 162 6.33 -11.28 -25.16
CA LEU A 162 5.97 -12.71 -25.17
C LEU A 162 6.84 -13.51 -24.19
N ASP A 163 8.11 -13.14 -24.04
CA ASP A 163 9.04 -13.77 -23.10
C ASP A 163 8.53 -13.69 -21.66
N THR A 164 7.94 -12.56 -21.26
CA THR A 164 7.32 -12.40 -19.93
C THR A 164 6.14 -13.35 -19.75
N VAL A 165 5.27 -13.49 -20.76
CA VAL A 165 4.14 -14.45 -20.74
C VAL A 165 4.66 -15.88 -20.59
N GLU A 166 5.70 -16.24 -21.35
CA GLU A 166 6.27 -17.59 -21.31
C GLU A 166 6.88 -17.91 -19.94
N VAL A 167 7.60 -16.96 -19.34
CA VAL A 167 8.16 -17.10 -17.99
C VAL A 167 7.04 -17.32 -16.98
N ILE A 168 5.96 -16.53 -17.03
CA ILE A 168 4.81 -16.68 -16.12
C ILE A 168 4.18 -18.07 -16.27
N ASN A 169 3.85 -18.48 -17.49
CA ASN A 169 3.22 -19.78 -17.76
C ASN A 169 4.09 -20.94 -17.27
N ARG A 170 5.38 -20.95 -17.63
CA ARG A 170 6.31 -22.00 -17.22
C ARG A 170 6.45 -22.10 -15.71
N THR A 171 6.50 -20.96 -15.01
CA THR A 171 6.56 -20.93 -13.55
C THR A 171 5.27 -21.49 -12.92
N LEU A 172 4.09 -21.09 -13.42
CA LEU A 172 2.81 -21.59 -12.93
C LEU A 172 2.64 -23.10 -13.16
N GLU A 173 3.03 -23.60 -14.33
CA GLU A 173 3.03 -25.03 -14.67
C GLU A 173 3.95 -25.82 -13.73
N THR A 174 5.18 -25.34 -13.51
CA THR A 174 6.16 -25.99 -12.63
C THR A 174 5.67 -26.04 -11.18
N ALA A 175 4.97 -25.00 -10.74
CA ALA A 175 4.36 -24.94 -9.41
C ALA A 175 3.04 -25.72 -9.29
N GLY A 176 2.51 -26.25 -10.40
CA GLY A 176 1.20 -26.93 -10.42
C GLY A 176 0.02 -25.98 -10.11
N SER A 177 0.19 -24.68 -10.37
CA SER A 177 -0.81 -23.65 -10.05
C SER A 177 -1.81 -23.47 -11.20
N GLY A 178 -3.10 -23.43 -10.86
CA GLY A 178 -4.18 -23.06 -11.79
C GLY A 178 -4.48 -21.56 -11.82
N ALA A 179 -3.63 -20.72 -11.22
CA ALA A 179 -3.82 -19.27 -11.23
C ALA A 179 -3.70 -18.71 -12.64
N VAL A 180 -4.46 -17.65 -12.92
CA VAL A 180 -4.34 -16.83 -14.14
C VAL A 180 -3.81 -15.47 -13.71
N LEU A 181 -2.62 -15.11 -14.18
CA LEU A 181 -1.90 -13.89 -13.84
C LEU A 181 -1.81 -12.93 -15.03
#